data_AF-A0AAE0W6K0-F1
#
_entry.id   AF-A0AAE0W6K0-F1
#
_cell.length_a   1.000
_cell.length_b   1.000
_cell.length_c   1.000
_cell.angle_alpha   90.00
_cell.angle_beta   90.00
_cell.angle_gamma   90.00
#
_symmetry.space_group_name_H-M   'P 1'
#
loop_
_entity.id
_entity.type
_entity.pdbx_description
1 polymer ?
#
loop_
_entity_poly.entity_id
_entity_poly.type
_entity_poly.pdbx_seq_one_letter_code
_entity_poly.pdbx_strand_id
1 'polypeptide(L)'
;MKKKIVILPGDGIGTEICEQAVKVLQKTGDLLGYTFDLEHEIAGGACIDKHGIPLQDSTLEKCKHADAVLLGAVGGPKWEGLDFSVRPERALLKLRSELQLYANLRPAIIYSELADASTLKREVLEGADILVIRELTGGIYFGKPRGVKIEDGKRVGFNTLIYNEDEIRRIARTAFEAAMKRRKKVCSVDKANVLESTELWRTVVTEEHKNYPEIELSHMYIDNAVMQVIRNPRQFDTVVTTNMFGDILSDACAMITGSIGMLPSASVGGKNGMYEPVHGSAPDIAGQNIANPLATILSVGMMFKYSFGDNNAYEMIERAVKIAISTHRTKDIMDTGKIETGILSKPRTGRPPSRKSGGSDRDRRGKKPQQSVAPKLSADDKLFLSDLHAKLTAFSSSDETRLELEPYNSYKRKLVHDLAVKFGMESASEGEGDERHNVIIKTEKVTVPNIDYSKKEIWNHGNREYMVRKTIDGVDICLNADGSVTLYSGQPAAKIIHRKKVTTGAFKVINSKIVEFNEPEWA
;
A
#
# COMPACT_ATOMS: atom_id res chain seq x y z
N MET A 1 24.89 -10.20 22.61
CA MET A 1 25.38 -11.06 21.50
C MET A 1 25.81 -10.19 20.34
N LYS A 2 27.00 -10.38 19.78
CA LYS A 2 27.48 -9.60 18.62
C LYS A 2 27.00 -10.25 17.32
N LYS A 3 26.46 -9.46 16.38
CA LYS A 3 26.04 -9.89 15.04
C LYS A 3 26.58 -8.97 13.96
N LYS A 4 27.11 -9.53 12.88
CA LYS A 4 27.57 -8.81 11.69
C LYS A 4 26.47 -8.76 10.64
N ILE A 5 26.06 -7.56 10.25
CA ILE A 5 24.99 -7.38 9.26
C ILE A 5 25.51 -6.49 8.15
N VAL A 6 25.35 -6.94 6.90
CA VAL A 6 25.61 -6.11 5.72
C VAL A 6 24.33 -5.38 5.32
N ILE A 7 24.41 -4.06 5.17
CA ILE A 7 23.31 -3.21 4.73
C ILE A 7 23.56 -2.82 3.28
N LEU A 8 22.61 -3.15 2.40
CA LEU A 8 22.60 -2.83 0.98
C LEU A 8 21.39 -1.92 0.69
N PRO A 9 21.50 -0.60 0.88
CA PRO A 9 20.35 0.28 0.69
C PRO A 9 19.83 0.25 -0.76
N GLY A 10 20.76 0.16 -1.71
CA GLY A 10 20.46 0.07 -3.15
C GLY A 10 19.97 1.40 -3.72
N ASP A 11 18.85 1.37 -4.42
CA ASP A 11 18.37 2.45 -5.29
C ASP A 11 17.05 3.08 -4.79
N GLY A 12 16.78 4.31 -5.24
CA GLY A 12 15.53 5.03 -4.97
C GLY A 12 15.25 5.17 -3.46
N ILE A 13 14.06 4.76 -3.02
CA ILE A 13 13.66 4.81 -1.60
C ILE A 13 14.43 3.85 -0.70
N GLY A 14 15.22 2.94 -1.28
CA GLY A 14 15.98 1.94 -0.53
C GLY A 14 16.89 2.53 0.55
N THR A 15 17.46 3.73 0.29
CA THR A 15 18.26 4.46 1.28
C THR A 15 17.43 4.89 2.48
N GLU A 16 16.31 5.60 2.25
CA GLU A 16 15.51 6.20 3.33
C GLU A 16 14.79 5.15 4.19
N ILE A 17 14.34 4.04 3.61
CA ILE A 17 13.69 2.95 4.35
C ILE A 17 14.70 2.13 5.16
N CYS A 18 15.89 1.84 4.62
CA CYS A 18 16.94 1.12 5.34
C CYS A 18 17.43 1.92 6.55
N GLU A 19 17.56 3.24 6.43
CA GLU A 19 17.92 4.10 7.56
C GLU A 19 16.94 3.96 8.73
N GLN A 20 15.64 3.86 8.49
CA GLN A 20 14.66 3.66 9.57
C GLN A 20 14.69 2.24 10.12
N ALA A 21 14.84 1.25 9.24
CA ALA A 21 14.97 -0.14 9.66
C ALA A 21 16.20 -0.34 10.57
N VAL A 22 17.32 0.32 10.27
CA VAL A 22 18.53 0.30 11.11
C VAL A 22 18.28 0.93 12.49
N LYS A 23 17.49 2.01 12.60
CA LYS A 23 17.11 2.58 13.90
C LYS A 23 16.31 1.60 14.75
N VAL A 24 15.35 0.90 14.13
CA VAL A 24 14.56 -0.13 14.83
C VAL A 24 15.43 -1.32 15.21
N LEU A 25 16.31 -1.77 14.32
CA LEU A 25 17.30 -2.83 14.59
C LEU A 25 18.16 -2.49 15.81
N GLN A 26 18.78 -1.31 15.81
CA GLN A 26 19.63 -0.85 16.92
C GLN A 26 18.83 -0.74 18.22
N LYS A 27 17.65 -0.14 18.19
CA LYS A 27 16.82 0.00 19.39
C LYS A 27 16.39 -1.36 19.96
N THR A 28 16.01 -2.30 19.10
CA THR A 28 15.72 -3.69 19.50
C THR A 28 16.96 -4.35 20.11
N GLY A 29 18.14 -4.10 19.54
CA GLY A 29 19.40 -4.59 20.09
C GLY A 29 19.71 -4.05 21.48
N ASP A 30 19.54 -2.75 21.70
CA ASP A 30 19.73 -2.12 23.02
C ASP A 30 18.81 -2.75 24.08
N LEU A 31 17.57 -3.06 23.71
CA LEU A 31 16.58 -3.65 24.62
C LEU A 31 16.85 -5.12 24.93
N LEU A 32 17.40 -5.88 23.98
CA LEU A 32 17.57 -7.33 24.06
C LEU A 32 19.03 -7.78 24.23
N GLY A 33 19.96 -6.84 24.35
CA GLY A 33 21.38 -7.13 24.55
C GLY A 33 22.11 -7.61 23.29
N TYR A 34 21.67 -7.19 22.10
CA TYR A 34 22.45 -7.37 20.87
C TYR A 34 23.38 -6.18 20.62
N THR A 35 24.55 -6.46 20.07
CA THR A 35 25.44 -5.45 19.48
C THR A 35 25.61 -5.77 18.00
N PHE A 36 25.49 -4.75 17.15
CA PHE A 36 25.53 -4.93 15.71
C PHE A 36 26.79 -4.31 15.11
N ASP A 37 27.49 -5.10 14.31
CA ASP A 37 28.57 -4.66 13.43
C ASP A 37 27.96 -4.44 12.05
N LEU A 38 27.58 -3.19 11.77
CA LEU A 38 26.86 -2.81 10.55
C LEU A 38 27.86 -2.39 9.48
N GLU A 39 27.91 -3.14 8.38
CA GLU A 39 28.75 -2.84 7.23
C GLU A 39 27.88 -2.37 6.06
N HIS A 40 28.01 -1.09 5.70
CA HIS A 40 27.25 -0.49 4.60
C HIS A 40 27.97 -0.67 3.28
N GLU A 41 27.27 -1.26 2.31
CA GLU A 41 27.80 -1.58 0.98
C GLU A 41 26.83 -1.09 -0.12
N ILE A 42 27.30 -1.10 -1.36
CA ILE A 42 26.53 -0.64 -2.52
C ILE A 42 26.19 -1.80 -3.46
N ALA A 43 24.96 -1.80 -3.96
CA ALA A 43 24.44 -2.76 -4.93
C ALA A 43 23.45 -2.07 -5.86
N GLY A 44 23.15 -2.70 -7.00
CA GLY A 44 22.19 -2.18 -7.97
C GLY A 44 22.73 -1.00 -8.75
N GLY A 45 21.85 -0.05 -9.08
CA GLY A 45 22.14 1.15 -9.84
C GLY A 45 23.20 2.04 -9.20
N ALA A 46 23.19 2.18 -7.88
CA ALA A 46 24.23 2.90 -7.12
C ALA A 46 25.63 2.32 -7.34
N CYS A 47 25.74 0.99 -7.49
CA CYS A 47 27.01 0.33 -7.80
C CYS A 47 27.40 0.51 -9.28
N ILE A 48 26.43 0.48 -10.19
CA ILE A 48 26.65 0.76 -11.61
C ILE A 48 27.21 2.18 -11.79
N ASP A 49 26.59 3.16 -11.14
CA ASP A 49 27.00 4.56 -11.24
C ASP A 49 28.45 4.79 -10.77
N LYS A 50 28.92 4.01 -9.79
CA LYS A 50 30.25 4.17 -9.21
C LYS A 50 31.32 3.28 -9.84
N HIS A 51 30.94 2.07 -10.27
CA HIS A 51 31.88 1.01 -10.66
C HIS A 51 31.57 0.38 -12.02
N GLY A 52 30.49 0.78 -12.69
CA GLY A 52 30.06 0.22 -13.98
C GLY A 52 29.47 -1.19 -13.91
N ILE A 53 29.32 -1.76 -12.71
CA ILE A 53 28.76 -3.10 -12.49
C ILE A 53 27.73 -3.08 -11.35
N PRO A 54 26.72 -3.97 -11.37
CA PRO A 54 25.63 -3.95 -10.40
C PRO A 54 26.02 -4.49 -9.01
N LEU A 55 27.09 -5.28 -8.91
CA LEU A 55 27.57 -5.82 -7.64
C LEU A 55 29.07 -6.15 -7.73
N GLN A 56 29.87 -5.60 -6.81
CA GLN A 56 31.28 -5.95 -6.70
C GLN A 56 31.45 -7.31 -6.01
N ASP A 57 32.50 -8.05 -6.39
CA ASP A 57 32.83 -9.32 -5.73
C ASP A 57 33.22 -9.10 -4.26
N SER A 58 33.86 -7.97 -3.92
CA SER A 58 34.15 -7.58 -2.54
C SER A 58 32.89 -7.44 -1.69
N THR A 59 31.81 -6.85 -2.24
CA THR A 59 30.52 -6.74 -1.55
C THR A 59 29.87 -8.10 -1.37
N LEU A 60 29.94 -8.97 -2.38
CA LEU A 60 29.43 -10.34 -2.29
C LEU A 60 30.17 -11.14 -1.21
N GLU A 61 31.50 -11.05 -1.15
CA GLU A 61 32.30 -11.74 -0.13
C GLU A 61 31.95 -11.24 1.28
N LYS A 62 31.71 -9.94 1.47
CA LYS A 62 31.21 -9.42 2.76
C LYS A 62 29.85 -10.02 3.11
N CYS A 63 28.94 -10.13 2.15
CA CYS A 63 27.63 -10.76 2.36
C CYS A 63 27.77 -12.24 2.76
N LYS A 64 28.66 -13.02 2.14
CA LYS A 64 28.92 -14.43 2.50
C LYS A 64 29.43 -14.62 3.93
N HIS A 65 30.12 -13.62 4.48
CA HIS A 65 30.69 -13.65 5.83
C HIS A 65 29.82 -12.94 6.89
N ALA A 66 28.68 -12.36 6.49
CA ALA A 66 27.74 -11.73 7.42
C ALA A 66 26.82 -12.77 8.08
N ASP A 67 26.31 -12.46 9.27
CA ASP A 67 25.23 -13.23 9.90
C ASP A 67 23.89 -13.01 9.18
N ALA A 68 23.68 -11.83 8.61
CA ALA A 68 22.49 -11.49 7.81
C ALA A 68 22.78 -10.33 6.83
N VAL A 69 21.96 -10.23 5.79
CA VAL A 69 21.97 -9.11 4.83
C VAL A 69 20.62 -8.39 4.89
N LEU A 70 20.63 -7.07 5.03
CA LEU A 70 19.44 -6.22 4.86
C LEU A 70 19.55 -5.49 3.54
N LEU A 71 18.59 -5.67 2.64
CA LEU A 71 18.53 -4.97 1.35
C LEU A 71 17.32 -4.03 1.33
N GLY A 72 17.51 -2.83 0.78
CA GLY A 72 16.45 -1.84 0.60
C GLY A 72 15.64 -2.10 -0.65
N ALA A 73 16.11 -1.60 -1.80
CA ALA A 73 15.51 -1.88 -3.10
C ALA A 73 16.55 -1.72 -4.20
N VAL A 74 16.33 -2.31 -5.39
CA VAL A 74 17.19 -2.10 -6.56
C VAL A 74 16.35 -1.77 -7.79
N GLY A 75 16.91 -1.00 -8.72
CA GLY A 75 16.29 -0.68 -10.01
C GLY A 75 15.89 0.79 -10.15
N GLY A 76 15.65 1.20 -11.40
CA GLY A 76 15.15 2.52 -11.74
C GLY A 76 15.26 2.83 -13.24
N PRO A 77 14.43 3.77 -13.76
CA PRO A 77 14.37 4.10 -15.20
C PRO A 77 15.72 4.46 -15.82
N LYS A 78 16.63 5.03 -15.04
CA LYS A 78 17.98 5.41 -15.46
C LYS A 78 18.76 4.26 -16.11
N TRP A 79 18.52 3.02 -15.67
CA TRP A 79 19.31 1.85 -16.09
C TRP A 79 18.55 0.89 -17.00
N GLU A 80 17.30 1.18 -17.38
CA GLU A 80 16.48 0.31 -18.24
C GLU A 80 17.05 0.12 -19.66
N GLY A 81 17.74 1.14 -20.17
CA GLY A 81 18.40 1.10 -21.48
C GLY A 81 19.68 0.27 -21.51
N LEU A 82 20.18 -0.19 -20.36
CA LEU A 82 21.39 -1.01 -20.30
C LEU A 82 21.14 -2.43 -20.79
N ASP A 83 22.22 -3.07 -21.24
CA ASP A 83 22.22 -4.49 -21.53
C ASP A 83 21.76 -5.30 -20.32
N PHE A 84 21.00 -6.36 -20.56
CA PHE A 84 20.41 -7.19 -19.51
C PHE A 84 21.44 -7.75 -18.53
N SER A 85 22.68 -7.98 -18.98
CA SER A 85 23.78 -8.51 -18.16
C SER A 85 24.30 -7.53 -17.10
N VAL A 86 24.02 -6.23 -17.21
CA VAL A 86 24.54 -5.18 -16.31
C VAL A 86 23.46 -4.33 -15.67
N ARG A 87 22.18 -4.73 -15.70
CA ARG A 87 21.09 -4.02 -15.03
C ARG A 87 21.11 -4.18 -13.50
N PRO A 88 20.52 -3.26 -12.72
CA PRO A 88 20.51 -3.33 -11.26
C PRO A 88 20.02 -4.65 -10.68
N GLU A 89 19.00 -5.26 -11.29
CA GLU A 89 18.38 -6.50 -10.82
C GLU A 89 19.34 -7.70 -10.88
N ARG A 90 20.44 -7.60 -11.66
CA ARG A 90 21.50 -8.61 -11.68
C ARG A 90 22.20 -8.74 -10.33
N ALA A 91 22.32 -7.65 -9.56
CA ALA A 91 22.86 -7.70 -8.21
C ALA A 91 22.03 -8.63 -7.32
N LEU A 92 20.71 -8.44 -7.35
CA LEU A 92 19.76 -9.20 -6.54
C LEU A 92 19.78 -10.69 -6.91
N LEU A 93 19.78 -11.00 -8.20
CA LEU A 93 19.84 -12.40 -8.67
C LEU A 93 21.18 -13.05 -8.34
N LYS A 94 22.31 -12.32 -8.46
CA LYS A 94 23.65 -12.83 -8.08
C LYS A 94 23.71 -13.09 -6.59
N LEU A 95 23.25 -12.16 -5.74
CA LEU A 95 23.18 -12.35 -4.28
C LEU A 95 22.36 -13.59 -3.90
N ARG A 96 21.14 -13.71 -4.42
CA ARG A 96 20.24 -14.84 -4.12
C ARG A 96 20.86 -16.18 -4.51
N SER A 97 21.49 -16.25 -5.67
CA SER A 97 22.12 -17.48 -6.16
C SER A 97 23.38 -17.83 -5.37
N GLU A 98 24.30 -16.88 -5.19
CA GLU A 98 25.60 -17.08 -4.54
C GLU A 98 25.49 -17.34 -3.04
N LEU A 99 24.46 -16.80 -2.39
CA LEU A 99 24.12 -17.07 -0.99
C LEU A 99 23.20 -18.29 -0.83
N GLN A 100 22.82 -18.96 -1.93
CA GLN A 100 21.95 -20.14 -1.94
C GLN A 100 20.58 -19.93 -1.29
N LEU A 101 20.00 -18.74 -1.46
CA LEU A 101 18.76 -18.32 -0.83
C LEU A 101 17.55 -18.80 -1.64
N TYR A 102 17.34 -20.11 -1.68
CA TYR A 102 16.34 -20.72 -2.56
C TYR A 102 14.89 -20.53 -2.09
N ALA A 103 14.65 -20.24 -0.81
CA ALA A 103 13.30 -20.09 -0.25
C ALA A 103 13.01 -18.63 0.09
N ASN A 104 12.03 -18.03 -0.59
CA ASN A 104 11.54 -16.70 -0.25
C ASN A 104 10.21 -16.79 0.49
N LEU A 105 10.19 -16.28 1.72
CA LEU A 105 9.03 -16.23 2.60
C LEU A 105 8.45 -14.82 2.55
N ARG A 106 7.17 -14.70 2.16
CA ARG A 106 6.43 -13.44 2.06
C ARG A 106 5.10 -13.56 2.83
N PRO A 107 5.05 -13.13 4.10
CA PRO A 107 3.83 -13.18 4.90
C PRO A 107 2.90 -11.99 4.57
N ALA A 108 1.78 -12.25 3.92
CA ALA A 108 0.72 -11.28 3.68
C ALA A 108 -0.30 -11.34 4.83
N ILE A 109 -0.09 -10.49 5.84
CA ILE A 109 -0.91 -10.37 7.04
C ILE A 109 -1.86 -9.18 6.90
N ILE A 110 -3.15 -9.39 7.10
CA ILE A 110 -4.13 -8.29 7.18
C ILE A 110 -4.15 -7.75 8.61
N TYR A 111 -3.63 -6.54 8.80
CA TYR A 111 -3.84 -5.78 10.03
C TYR A 111 -5.27 -5.22 10.04
N SER A 112 -6.04 -5.46 11.09
CA SER A 112 -7.41 -4.95 11.21
C SER A 112 -7.48 -3.42 11.15
N GLU A 113 -6.42 -2.75 11.57
CA GLU A 113 -6.23 -1.29 11.50
C GLU A 113 -6.00 -0.78 10.06
N LEU A 114 -5.78 -1.68 9.10
CA LEU A 114 -5.56 -1.40 7.68
C LEU A 114 -6.61 -2.06 6.77
N ALA A 115 -7.63 -2.70 7.33
CA ALA A 115 -8.65 -3.38 6.52
C ALA A 115 -9.33 -2.42 5.52
N ASP A 116 -9.54 -1.16 5.91
CA ASP A 116 -10.15 -0.13 5.07
C ASP A 116 -9.18 0.52 4.07
N ALA A 117 -7.86 0.22 4.17
CA ALA A 117 -6.88 0.60 3.16
C ALA A 117 -6.94 -0.33 1.94
N SER A 118 -7.57 -1.50 2.06
CA SER A 118 -7.77 -2.41 0.94
C SER A 118 -8.97 -2.01 0.08
N THR A 119 -8.90 -2.39 -1.19
CA THR A 119 -10.01 -2.24 -2.14
C THR A 119 -11.06 -3.35 -2.02
N LEU A 120 -10.75 -4.44 -1.30
CA LEU A 120 -11.70 -5.52 -1.05
C LEU A 120 -12.54 -5.21 0.20
N LYS A 121 -13.75 -5.76 0.22
CA LYS A 121 -14.65 -5.60 1.38
C LYS A 121 -14.01 -6.22 2.62
N ARG A 122 -14.19 -5.55 3.77
CA ARG A 122 -13.62 -5.92 5.06
C ARG A 122 -13.87 -7.39 5.42
N GLU A 123 -15.10 -7.88 5.22
CA GLU A 123 -15.52 -9.24 5.53
C GLU A 123 -14.85 -10.34 4.68
N VAL A 124 -14.24 -9.96 3.55
CA VAL A 124 -13.45 -10.86 2.70
C VAL A 124 -12.02 -11.01 3.25
N LEU A 125 -11.46 -9.93 3.80
CA LEU A 125 -10.06 -9.84 4.20
C LEU A 125 -9.80 -10.18 5.66
N GLU A 126 -10.71 -9.80 6.57
CA GLU A 126 -10.46 -9.92 8.01
C GLU A 126 -10.19 -11.38 8.41
N GLY A 127 -9.03 -11.60 9.02
CA GLY A 127 -8.53 -12.92 9.40
C GLY A 127 -7.69 -13.62 8.34
N ALA A 128 -7.43 -13.01 7.18
CA ALA A 128 -6.47 -13.54 6.21
C ALA A 128 -5.03 -13.32 6.70
N ASP A 129 -4.26 -14.40 6.69
CA ASP A 129 -2.85 -14.45 7.04
C ASP A 129 -2.22 -15.53 6.16
N ILE A 130 -1.58 -15.13 5.08
CA ILE A 130 -1.08 -16.03 4.04
C ILE A 130 0.45 -15.97 4.05
N LEU A 131 1.10 -17.12 4.18
CA LEU A 131 2.55 -17.22 3.96
C LEU A 131 2.81 -17.77 2.56
N VAL A 132 3.31 -16.94 1.65
CA VAL A 132 3.76 -17.40 0.33
C VAL A 132 5.24 -17.80 0.43
N ILE A 133 5.52 -19.03 0.01
CA ILE A 133 6.86 -19.63 -0.07
C ILE A 133 7.18 -19.85 -1.54
N ARG A 134 8.05 -18.98 -2.05
CA ARG A 134 8.46 -18.91 -3.44
C ARG A 134 9.84 -19.53 -3.60
N GLU A 135 9.99 -20.45 -4.55
CA GLU A 135 11.32 -20.87 -5.02
C GLU A 135 12.01 -19.67 -5.69
N LEU A 136 13.26 -19.36 -5.32
CA LEU A 136 13.87 -18.06 -5.63
C LEU A 136 15.10 -18.14 -6.55
N THR A 137 15.68 -19.31 -6.74
CA THR A 137 16.99 -19.51 -7.40
C THR A 137 16.96 -20.35 -8.67
N GLY A 138 15.79 -20.88 -9.05
CA GLY A 138 15.59 -21.70 -10.24
C GLY A 138 14.46 -21.18 -11.14
N GLY A 139 13.92 -22.07 -11.98
CA GLY A 139 12.83 -21.76 -12.89
C GLY A 139 13.22 -20.82 -14.04
N ILE A 140 12.22 -20.21 -14.66
CA ILE A 140 12.39 -19.38 -15.88
C ILE A 140 13.30 -18.16 -15.71
N TYR A 141 13.56 -17.76 -14.46
CA TYR A 141 14.41 -16.61 -14.12
C TYR A 141 15.89 -16.92 -14.29
N PHE A 142 16.28 -18.19 -14.16
CA PHE A 142 17.67 -18.66 -14.22
C PHE A 142 17.90 -19.66 -15.37
N GLY A 143 16.83 -20.27 -15.89
CA GLY A 143 16.90 -21.29 -16.92
C GLY A 143 17.60 -20.84 -18.20
N LYS A 144 18.29 -21.80 -18.81
CA LYS A 144 19.01 -21.68 -20.09
C LYS A 144 18.50 -22.78 -21.03
N PRO A 145 18.52 -22.56 -22.37
CA PRO A 145 18.99 -21.36 -23.05
C PRO A 145 17.99 -20.18 -22.94
N ARG A 146 18.47 -18.94 -23.10
CA ARG A 146 17.64 -17.72 -23.08
C ARG A 146 18.19 -16.62 -23.98
N GLY A 147 17.35 -15.72 -24.45
CA GLY A 147 17.78 -14.53 -25.19
C GLY A 147 16.82 -14.12 -26.30
N VAL A 148 17.30 -13.24 -27.18
CA VAL A 148 16.64 -12.84 -28.42
C VAL A 148 17.58 -13.14 -29.57
N LYS A 149 17.13 -13.93 -30.56
CA LYS A 149 17.89 -14.25 -31.77
C LYS A 149 17.14 -13.80 -33.02
N ILE A 150 17.84 -13.74 -34.16
CA ILE A 150 17.21 -13.58 -35.47
C ILE A 150 17.10 -14.96 -36.11
N GLU A 151 15.89 -15.33 -36.50
CA GLU A 151 15.57 -16.57 -37.21
C GLU A 151 14.64 -16.21 -38.37
N ASP A 152 15.03 -16.58 -39.60
CA ASP A 152 14.33 -16.21 -40.84
C ASP A 152 14.00 -14.71 -40.95
N GLY A 153 14.97 -13.86 -40.56
CA GLY A 153 14.82 -12.40 -40.56
C GLY A 153 13.88 -11.85 -39.48
N LYS A 154 13.37 -12.68 -38.56
CA LYS A 154 12.46 -12.29 -37.48
C LYS A 154 13.15 -12.40 -36.12
N ARG A 155 12.82 -11.48 -35.20
CA ARG A 155 13.25 -11.57 -33.81
C ARG A 155 12.47 -12.67 -33.10
N VAL A 156 13.17 -13.60 -32.47
CA VAL A 156 12.61 -14.69 -31.64
C VAL A 156 13.17 -14.56 -30.23
N GLY A 157 12.30 -14.28 -29.26
CA GLY A 157 12.64 -14.27 -27.83
C GLY A 157 12.32 -15.62 -27.19
N PHE A 158 13.20 -16.12 -26.33
CA PHE A 158 13.03 -17.41 -25.67
C PHE A 158 13.62 -17.40 -24.26
N ASN A 159 12.98 -18.17 -23.39
CA ASN A 159 13.39 -18.46 -22.02
C ASN A 159 13.01 -19.91 -21.68
N THR A 160 13.77 -20.56 -20.80
CA THR A 160 13.51 -21.95 -20.40
C THR A 160 13.00 -22.02 -18.97
N LEU A 161 11.78 -22.53 -18.76
CA LEU A 161 11.29 -22.94 -17.44
C LEU A 161 11.81 -24.35 -17.15
N ILE A 162 12.69 -24.48 -16.15
CA ILE A 162 13.31 -25.74 -15.77
C ILE A 162 13.45 -25.85 -14.26
N TYR A 163 13.19 -27.05 -13.76
CA TYR A 163 13.41 -27.46 -12.38
C TYR A 163 13.88 -28.92 -12.36
N ASN A 164 14.79 -29.26 -11.46
CA ASN A 164 15.02 -30.64 -11.06
C ASN A 164 14.27 -30.98 -9.76
N GLU A 165 14.22 -32.28 -9.43
CA GLU A 165 13.49 -32.75 -8.25
C GLU A 165 14.06 -32.24 -6.92
N ASP A 166 15.39 -32.07 -6.80
CA ASP A 166 16.02 -31.57 -5.58
C ASP A 166 15.65 -30.11 -5.29
N GLU A 167 15.58 -29.29 -6.33
CA GLU A 167 15.13 -27.89 -6.24
C GLU A 167 13.69 -27.79 -5.75
N ILE A 168 12.82 -28.70 -6.20
CA ILE A 168 11.41 -28.76 -5.80
C ILE A 168 11.31 -29.32 -4.37
N ARG A 169 12.05 -30.39 -4.06
CA ARG A 169 11.98 -31.08 -2.77
C ARG A 169 12.41 -30.18 -1.62
N ARG A 170 13.51 -29.42 -1.80
CA ARG A 170 14.00 -28.49 -0.74
C ARG A 170 13.01 -27.37 -0.43
N ILE A 171 12.32 -26.82 -1.43
CA ILE A 171 11.33 -25.74 -1.20
C ILE A 171 10.01 -26.31 -0.64
N ALA A 172 9.60 -27.49 -1.09
CA ALA A 172 8.46 -28.21 -0.52
C ALA A 172 8.67 -28.50 0.97
N ARG A 173 9.85 -29.01 1.34
CA ARG A 173 10.25 -29.21 2.74
C ARG A 173 10.14 -27.94 3.57
N THR A 174 10.73 -26.84 3.09
CA THR A 174 10.62 -25.53 3.78
C THR A 174 9.16 -25.12 3.96
N ALA A 175 8.29 -25.40 2.99
CA ALA A 175 6.87 -25.08 3.12
C ALA A 175 6.14 -25.95 4.13
N PHE A 176 6.37 -27.26 4.15
CA PHE A 176 5.79 -28.14 5.15
C PHE A 176 6.27 -27.81 6.57
N GLU A 177 7.57 -27.55 6.75
CA GLU A 177 8.15 -27.15 8.05
C GLU A 177 7.59 -25.80 8.54
N ALA A 178 7.34 -24.86 7.64
CA ALA A 178 6.68 -23.60 7.98
C ALA A 178 5.21 -23.81 8.37
N ALA A 179 4.47 -24.61 7.60
CA ALA A 179 3.06 -24.90 7.85
C ALA A 179 2.83 -25.67 9.17
N MET A 180 3.80 -26.49 9.58
CA MET A 180 3.80 -27.19 10.88
C MET A 180 3.75 -26.24 12.08
N LYS A 181 4.26 -25.02 11.91
CA LYS A 181 4.24 -23.96 12.93
C LYS A 181 3.06 -22.99 12.74
N ARG A 182 2.16 -23.29 11.81
CA ARG A 182 0.98 -22.48 11.44
C ARG A 182 -0.28 -23.33 11.55
N ARG A 183 -1.22 -23.21 10.60
CA ARG A 183 -2.52 -23.90 10.65
C ARG A 183 -2.47 -25.29 10.01
N LYS A 184 -1.27 -25.82 9.74
CA LYS A 184 -1.03 -27.13 9.13
C LYS A 184 -1.73 -27.32 7.78
N LYS A 185 -1.85 -26.26 6.97
CA LYS A 185 -2.35 -26.37 5.59
C LYS A 185 -1.34 -25.85 4.57
N VAL A 186 -1.10 -26.63 3.52
CA VAL A 186 -0.26 -26.24 2.39
C VAL A 186 -1.06 -26.30 1.10
N CYS A 187 -1.09 -25.21 0.35
CA CYS A 187 -1.57 -25.18 -1.03
C CYS A 187 -0.38 -25.10 -1.98
N SER A 188 -0.15 -26.17 -2.75
CA SER A 188 0.86 -26.19 -3.81
C SER A 188 0.27 -25.63 -5.10
N VAL A 189 0.85 -24.53 -5.60
CA VAL A 189 0.34 -23.82 -6.78
C VAL A 189 1.22 -24.08 -7.99
N ASP A 190 0.62 -24.55 -9.08
CA ASP A 190 1.31 -24.98 -10.30
C ASP A 190 0.51 -24.69 -11.58
N LYS A 191 0.95 -25.21 -12.73
CA LYS A 191 0.17 -25.24 -13.97
C LYS A 191 0.28 -26.63 -14.62
N ALA A 192 0.11 -27.68 -13.81
CA ALA A 192 0.38 -29.06 -14.19
C ALA A 192 -0.51 -29.58 -15.33
N ASN A 193 -1.60 -28.89 -15.67
CA ASN A 193 -2.44 -29.22 -16.81
C ASN A 193 -1.88 -28.75 -18.17
N VAL A 194 -0.78 -28.01 -18.19
CA VAL A 194 -0.16 -27.46 -19.41
C VAL A 194 1.36 -27.63 -19.42
N LEU A 195 2.04 -27.46 -18.28
CA LEU A 195 3.50 -27.38 -18.22
C LEU A 195 4.09 -28.59 -17.49
N GLU A 196 4.86 -29.43 -18.19
CA GLU A 196 5.50 -30.65 -17.67
C GLU A 196 6.46 -30.33 -16.50
N SER A 197 7.18 -29.20 -16.57
CA SER A 197 8.03 -28.75 -15.45
C SER A 197 7.24 -28.54 -14.16
N THR A 198 5.94 -28.20 -14.26
CA THR A 198 5.06 -27.99 -13.11
C THR A 198 4.19 -29.21 -12.80
N GLU A 199 4.09 -30.16 -13.73
CA GLU A 199 3.62 -31.52 -13.43
C GLU A 199 4.65 -32.24 -12.53
N LEU A 200 5.94 -32.19 -12.88
CA LEU A 200 7.02 -32.68 -12.01
C LEU A 200 6.97 -32.01 -10.64
N TRP A 201 6.73 -30.69 -10.59
CA TRP A 201 6.53 -29.96 -9.35
C TRP A 201 5.45 -30.60 -8.47
N ARG A 202 4.26 -30.83 -9.04
CA ARG A 202 3.14 -31.44 -8.32
C ARG A 202 3.49 -32.84 -7.80
N THR A 203 4.14 -33.66 -8.63
CA THR A 203 4.58 -35.01 -8.25
C THR A 203 5.54 -34.97 -7.05
N VAL A 204 6.62 -34.19 -7.13
CA VAL A 204 7.64 -34.13 -6.07
C VAL A 204 7.08 -33.52 -4.78
N VAL A 205 6.23 -32.50 -4.85
CA VAL A 205 5.56 -31.95 -3.66
C VAL A 205 4.66 -33.00 -2.99
N THR A 206 3.94 -33.79 -3.79
CA THR A 206 3.08 -34.89 -3.30
C THR A 206 3.90 -36.02 -2.66
N GLU A 207 5.07 -36.31 -3.21
CA GLU A 207 6.00 -37.28 -2.61
C GLU A 207 6.57 -36.80 -1.28
N GLU A 208 7.04 -35.55 -1.22
CA GLU A 208 7.62 -34.99 0.01
C GLU A 208 6.57 -34.88 1.13
N HIS A 209 5.30 -34.64 0.78
CA HIS A 209 4.17 -34.61 1.72
C HIS A 209 4.01 -35.90 2.54
N LYS A 210 4.44 -37.05 2.02
CA LYS A 210 4.39 -38.33 2.77
C LYS A 210 5.20 -38.28 4.08
N ASN A 211 6.17 -37.37 4.18
CA ASN A 211 6.95 -37.13 5.39
C ASN A 211 6.24 -36.19 6.40
N TYR A 212 5.10 -35.61 6.03
CA TYR A 212 4.34 -34.62 6.80
C TYR A 212 2.84 -34.97 6.85
N PRO A 213 2.45 -36.14 7.40
CA PRO A 213 1.06 -36.63 7.36
C PRO A 213 0.06 -35.74 8.12
N GLU A 214 0.53 -34.86 8.99
CA GLU A 214 -0.28 -33.92 9.76
C GLU A 214 -0.70 -32.67 8.96
N ILE A 215 -0.08 -32.44 7.79
CA ILE A 215 -0.38 -31.31 6.94
C ILE A 215 -1.50 -31.67 5.96
N GLU A 216 -2.54 -30.83 5.89
CA GLU A 216 -3.52 -30.86 4.81
C GLU A 216 -2.87 -30.28 3.53
N LEU A 217 -2.51 -31.15 2.58
CA LEU A 217 -2.01 -30.74 1.26
C LEU A 217 -3.18 -30.59 0.28
N SER A 218 -3.19 -29.46 -0.44
CA SER A 218 -4.04 -29.23 -1.60
C SER A 218 -3.21 -28.74 -2.78
N HIS A 219 -3.76 -28.87 -4.00
CA HIS A 219 -3.15 -28.33 -5.22
C HIS A 219 -4.10 -27.38 -5.92
N MET A 220 -3.56 -26.31 -6.49
CA MET A 220 -4.33 -25.31 -7.22
C MET A 220 -3.57 -24.82 -8.45
N TYR A 221 -4.26 -24.56 -9.55
CA TYR A 221 -3.63 -23.92 -10.70
C TYR A 221 -3.43 -22.43 -10.45
N ILE A 222 -2.34 -21.85 -10.96
CA ILE A 222 -1.97 -20.45 -10.70
C ILE A 222 -3.06 -19.43 -11.08
N ASP A 223 -3.77 -19.65 -12.17
CA ASP A 223 -4.92 -18.81 -12.57
C ASP A 223 -6.06 -18.87 -11.54
N ASN A 224 -6.40 -20.06 -11.06
CA ASN A 224 -7.38 -20.19 -9.97
C ASN A 224 -6.84 -19.60 -8.65
N ALA A 225 -5.57 -19.80 -8.33
CA ALA A 225 -4.97 -19.27 -7.10
C ALA A 225 -5.06 -17.75 -7.02
N VAL A 226 -4.75 -17.04 -8.13
CA VAL A 226 -4.91 -15.58 -8.20
C VAL A 226 -6.37 -15.17 -8.00
N MET A 227 -7.33 -15.88 -8.60
CA MET A 227 -8.76 -15.62 -8.37
C MET A 227 -9.16 -15.87 -6.89
N GLN A 228 -8.65 -16.94 -6.27
CA GLN A 228 -8.98 -17.32 -4.91
C GLN A 228 -8.39 -16.38 -3.87
N VAL A 229 -7.21 -15.81 -4.10
CA VAL A 229 -6.63 -14.77 -3.23
C VAL A 229 -7.55 -13.55 -3.18
N ILE A 230 -8.21 -13.20 -4.28
CA ILE A 230 -9.18 -12.10 -4.31
C ILE A 230 -10.53 -12.52 -3.70
N ARG A 231 -11.00 -13.73 -4.04
CA ARG A 231 -12.35 -14.20 -3.67
C ARG A 231 -12.48 -14.61 -2.20
N ASN A 232 -11.51 -15.36 -1.69
CA ASN A 232 -11.52 -15.90 -0.33
C ASN A 232 -10.08 -16.14 0.15
N PRO A 233 -9.33 -15.08 0.46
CA PRO A 233 -7.92 -15.20 0.89
C PRO A 233 -7.76 -16.02 2.18
N ARG A 234 -8.78 -16.06 3.04
CA ARG A 234 -8.78 -16.77 4.33
C ARG A 234 -8.64 -18.29 4.20
N GLN A 235 -8.88 -18.86 3.02
CA GLN A 235 -8.70 -20.30 2.81
C GLN A 235 -7.21 -20.70 2.82
N PHE A 236 -6.31 -19.76 2.53
CA PHE A 236 -4.88 -20.04 2.46
C PHE A 236 -4.23 -19.94 3.84
N ASP A 237 -3.28 -20.84 4.08
CA ASP A 237 -2.36 -20.76 5.22
C ASP A 237 -0.94 -20.59 4.72
N THR A 238 -0.37 -21.65 4.17
CA THR A 238 0.93 -21.65 3.52
C THR A 238 0.74 -22.00 2.06
N VAL A 239 1.31 -21.20 1.16
CA VAL A 239 1.30 -21.45 -0.29
C VAL A 239 2.73 -21.72 -0.73
N VAL A 240 2.95 -22.78 -1.51
CA VAL A 240 4.26 -23.09 -2.09
C VAL A 240 4.18 -23.13 -3.61
N THR A 241 5.11 -22.45 -4.31
CA THR A 241 5.06 -22.36 -5.76
C THR A 241 6.42 -22.01 -6.40
N THR A 242 6.47 -22.11 -7.73
CA THR A 242 7.65 -21.80 -8.56
C THR A 242 8.03 -20.31 -8.49
N ASN A 243 9.20 -19.96 -9.01
CA ASN A 243 9.74 -18.60 -8.96
C ASN A 243 8.82 -17.54 -9.57
N MET A 244 8.41 -17.73 -10.83
CA MET A 244 7.56 -16.76 -11.54
C MET A 244 6.14 -16.70 -10.97
N PHE A 245 5.56 -17.85 -10.61
CA PHE A 245 4.22 -17.87 -10.02
C PHE A 245 4.20 -17.27 -8.62
N GLY A 246 5.24 -17.51 -7.83
CA GLY A 246 5.40 -16.93 -6.50
C GLY A 246 5.59 -15.43 -6.54
N ASP A 247 6.32 -14.91 -7.54
CA ASP A 247 6.44 -13.48 -7.80
C ASP A 247 5.05 -12.83 -7.96
N ILE A 248 4.28 -13.31 -8.94
CA ILE A 248 2.96 -12.77 -9.28
C ILE A 248 1.98 -12.94 -8.12
N LEU A 249 1.91 -14.13 -7.54
CA LEU A 249 0.92 -14.44 -6.51
C LEU A 249 1.21 -13.69 -5.20
N SER A 250 2.47 -13.56 -4.81
CA SER A 250 2.82 -12.83 -3.60
C SER A 250 2.57 -11.32 -3.71
N ASP A 251 2.78 -10.73 -4.89
CA ASP A 251 2.42 -9.33 -5.15
C ASP A 251 0.90 -9.13 -5.14
N ALA A 252 0.13 -10.09 -5.66
CA ALA A 252 -1.33 -10.09 -5.54
C ALA A 252 -1.77 -10.18 -4.07
N CYS A 253 -1.16 -11.08 -3.29
CA CYS A 253 -1.37 -11.16 -1.84
C CYS A 253 -1.01 -9.84 -1.13
N ALA A 254 0.05 -9.15 -1.55
CA ALA A 254 0.44 -7.84 -1.02
C ALA A 254 -0.67 -6.81 -1.25
N MET A 255 -1.16 -6.73 -2.49
CA MET A 255 -2.13 -5.70 -2.89
C MET A 255 -3.48 -5.86 -2.20
N ILE A 256 -3.95 -7.10 -1.96
CA ILE A 256 -5.20 -7.31 -1.23
C ILE A 256 -5.11 -6.84 0.24
N THR A 257 -3.90 -6.66 0.78
CA THR A 257 -3.71 -6.08 2.13
C THR A 257 -3.84 -4.56 2.18
N GLY A 258 -3.98 -3.91 1.02
CA GLY A 258 -4.13 -2.46 0.88
C GLY A 258 -2.83 -1.73 0.52
N SER A 259 -1.66 -2.23 0.93
CA SER A 259 -0.40 -1.67 0.47
C SER A 259 0.73 -2.71 0.42
N ILE A 260 1.42 -2.74 -0.72
CA ILE A 260 2.69 -3.45 -0.87
C ILE A 260 3.78 -2.92 0.08
N GLY A 261 3.64 -1.67 0.56
CA GLY A 261 4.51 -1.01 1.55
C GLY A 261 4.51 -1.69 2.94
N MET A 262 3.62 -2.65 3.15
CA MET A 262 3.54 -3.43 4.40
C MET A 262 4.11 -4.84 4.28
N LEU A 263 4.54 -5.29 3.09
CA LEU A 263 4.92 -6.68 2.87
C LEU A 263 6.44 -6.89 3.05
N PRO A 264 6.90 -7.50 4.17
CA PRO A 264 8.29 -7.88 4.33
C PRO A 264 8.60 -9.15 3.54
N SER A 265 9.90 -9.45 3.41
CA SER A 265 10.31 -10.77 2.94
C SER A 265 11.62 -11.25 3.56
N ALA A 266 11.79 -12.57 3.57
CA ALA A 266 13.04 -13.23 3.89
C ALA A 266 13.42 -14.21 2.79
N SER A 267 14.63 -14.11 2.27
CA SER A 267 15.25 -15.11 1.41
C SER A 267 16.22 -15.94 2.25
N VAL A 268 15.97 -17.24 2.36
CA VAL A 268 16.68 -18.18 3.23
C VAL A 268 17.01 -19.47 2.47
N GLY A 269 17.81 -20.34 3.09
CA GLY A 269 18.21 -21.65 2.55
C GLY A 269 19.72 -21.88 2.59
N GLY A 270 20.50 -20.80 2.51
CA GLY A 270 21.94 -20.81 2.70
C GLY A 270 22.36 -20.67 4.16
N LYS A 271 23.65 -20.40 4.37
CA LYS A 271 24.26 -20.19 5.70
C LYS A 271 23.68 -18.96 6.43
N ASN A 272 23.29 -17.95 5.68
CA ASN A 272 22.75 -16.69 6.17
C ASN A 272 21.48 -16.32 5.40
N GLY A 273 20.70 -15.38 5.95
CA GLY A 273 19.48 -14.88 5.31
C GLY A 273 19.66 -13.48 4.73
N MET A 274 18.89 -13.19 3.68
CA MET A 274 18.72 -11.83 3.16
C MET A 274 17.28 -11.37 3.42
N TYR A 275 17.12 -10.13 3.87
CA TYR A 275 15.85 -9.56 4.29
C TYR A 275 15.61 -8.28 3.52
N GLU A 276 14.45 -8.17 2.88
CA GLU A 276 14.12 -7.07 1.98
C GLU A 276 12.61 -6.85 1.94
N PRO A 277 12.15 -5.59 1.81
CA PRO A 277 10.76 -5.33 1.48
C PRO A 277 10.43 -5.91 0.10
N VAL A 278 9.16 -6.24 -0.14
CA VAL A 278 8.73 -6.72 -1.47
C VAL A 278 8.60 -5.59 -2.49
N HIS A 279 8.29 -4.37 -2.03
CA HIS A 279 8.10 -3.24 -2.92
C HIS A 279 9.41 -2.82 -3.64
N GLY A 280 9.28 -2.24 -4.82
CA GLY A 280 10.42 -1.75 -5.60
C GLY A 280 11.04 -0.46 -5.05
N SER A 281 11.95 0.12 -5.85
CA SER A 281 12.72 1.32 -5.49
C SER A 281 11.95 2.65 -5.55
N ALA A 282 10.72 2.65 -6.07
CA ALA A 282 9.82 3.81 -6.15
C ALA A 282 10.57 5.14 -6.45
N PRO A 283 11.28 5.23 -7.59
CA PRO A 283 12.20 6.33 -7.89
C PRO A 283 11.48 7.69 -8.04
N ASP A 284 10.18 7.66 -8.30
CA ASP A 284 9.28 8.81 -8.39
C ASP A 284 9.04 9.50 -7.05
N ILE A 285 9.23 8.80 -5.91
CA ILE A 285 9.05 9.34 -4.55
C ILE A 285 10.34 9.39 -3.74
N ALA A 286 11.46 8.91 -4.29
CA ALA A 286 12.75 8.89 -3.61
C ALA A 286 13.18 10.29 -3.14
N GLY A 287 13.57 10.41 -1.87
CA GLY A 287 14.02 11.66 -1.26
C GLY A 287 12.90 12.65 -0.93
N GLN A 288 11.63 12.29 -1.16
CA GLN A 288 10.47 13.13 -0.82
C GLN A 288 9.97 12.90 0.60
N ASN A 289 10.57 11.97 1.35
CA ASN A 289 10.21 11.67 2.72
C ASN A 289 8.79 11.07 2.89
N ILE A 290 8.30 10.36 1.87
CA ILE A 290 6.93 9.81 1.85
C ILE A 290 6.87 8.29 1.67
N ALA A 291 8.01 7.60 1.48
CA ALA A 291 7.97 6.15 1.37
C ALA A 291 7.55 5.48 2.68
N ASN A 292 7.11 4.24 2.58
CA ASN A 292 6.71 3.43 3.72
C ASN A 292 7.88 2.57 4.21
N PRO A 293 8.44 2.81 5.41
CA PRO A 293 9.55 2.02 5.92
C PRO A 293 9.10 0.69 6.55
N LEU A 294 7.79 0.46 6.71
CA LEU A 294 7.25 -0.63 7.54
C LEU A 294 7.58 -2.01 6.99
N ALA A 295 7.53 -2.24 5.68
CA ALA A 295 7.97 -3.50 5.08
C ALA A 295 9.46 -3.80 5.39
N THR A 296 10.34 -2.80 5.36
CA THR A 296 11.77 -3.00 5.66
C THR A 296 11.98 -3.23 7.17
N ILE A 297 11.23 -2.54 8.03
CA ILE A 297 11.23 -2.75 9.49
C ILE A 297 10.73 -4.17 9.84
N LEU A 298 9.64 -4.62 9.24
CA LEU A 298 9.12 -5.97 9.42
C LEU A 298 10.10 -7.02 8.88
N SER A 299 10.87 -6.69 7.82
CA SER A 299 11.95 -7.56 7.32
C SER A 299 13.11 -7.68 8.33
N VAL A 300 13.41 -6.62 9.10
CA VAL A 300 14.30 -6.72 10.27
C VAL A 300 13.71 -7.65 11.33
N GLY A 301 12.40 -7.61 11.57
CA GLY A 301 11.74 -8.60 12.42
C GLY A 301 12.02 -10.02 11.92
N MET A 302 11.81 -10.27 10.62
CA MET A 302 12.09 -11.57 10.01
C MET A 302 13.57 -11.96 10.14
N MET A 303 14.50 -10.99 10.14
CA MET A 303 15.92 -11.23 10.41
C MET A 303 16.16 -11.85 11.78
N PHE A 304 15.58 -11.27 12.84
CA PHE A 304 15.67 -11.84 14.17
C PHE A 304 15.09 -13.26 14.22
N LYS A 305 13.93 -13.48 13.60
CA LYS A 305 13.26 -14.78 13.58
C LYS A 305 14.09 -15.86 12.88
N TYR A 306 14.54 -15.60 11.65
CA TYR A 306 15.08 -16.63 10.78
C TYR A 306 16.61 -16.75 10.81
N SER A 307 17.35 -15.66 11.06
CA SER A 307 18.83 -15.73 11.17
C SER A 307 19.30 -15.83 12.62
N PHE A 308 18.59 -15.20 13.56
CA PHE A 308 19.02 -15.17 14.97
C PHE A 308 18.22 -16.10 15.88
N GLY A 309 17.13 -16.70 15.39
CA GLY A 309 16.28 -17.61 16.16
C GLY A 309 15.46 -16.93 17.26
N ASP A 310 15.29 -15.61 17.19
CA ASP A 310 14.69 -14.79 18.24
C ASP A 310 13.26 -14.37 17.86
N ASN A 311 12.29 -15.23 18.22
CA ASN A 311 10.86 -14.94 18.01
C ASN A 311 10.36 -13.78 18.88
N ASN A 312 10.95 -13.56 20.05
CA ASN A 312 10.54 -12.47 20.95
C ASN A 312 10.85 -11.10 20.31
N ALA A 313 12.04 -10.95 19.74
CA ALA A 313 12.41 -9.75 18.99
C ALA A 313 11.48 -9.52 17.78
N TYR A 314 11.15 -10.59 17.04
CA TYR A 314 10.20 -10.52 15.92
C TYR A 314 8.82 -10.02 16.36
N GLU A 315 8.23 -10.65 17.39
CA GLU A 315 6.91 -10.27 17.92
C GLU A 315 6.89 -8.85 18.50
N MET A 316 7.99 -8.42 19.13
CA MET A 316 8.13 -7.06 19.65
C MET A 316 8.10 -6.01 18.53
N ILE A 317 8.83 -6.27 17.43
CA ILE A 317 8.82 -5.39 16.25
C ILE A 317 7.43 -5.38 15.59
N GLU A 318 6.81 -6.55 15.40
CA GLU A 318 5.46 -6.64 14.82
C GLU A 318 4.43 -5.86 15.65
N ARG A 319 4.50 -5.99 16.98
CA ARG A 319 3.63 -5.24 17.90
C ARG A 319 3.90 -3.74 17.83
N ALA A 320 5.15 -3.32 17.75
CA ALA A 320 5.50 -1.90 17.62
C ALA A 320 4.95 -1.30 16.32
N VAL A 321 5.06 -2.04 15.20
CA VAL A 321 4.45 -1.66 13.93
C VAL A 321 2.94 -1.55 14.08
N LYS A 322 2.26 -2.57 14.64
CA LYS A 322 0.81 -2.56 14.88
C LYS A 322 0.35 -1.34 15.69
N ILE A 323 1.08 -0.99 16.76
CA ILE A 323 0.79 0.21 17.57
C ILE A 323 0.98 1.48 16.74
N ALA A 324 2.06 1.60 15.97
CA ALA A 324 2.30 2.78 15.13
C ALA A 324 1.19 2.95 14.10
N ILE A 325 0.82 1.87 13.39
CA ILE A 325 -0.32 1.85 12.47
C ILE A 325 -1.67 1.84 13.19
N SER A 326 -1.80 2.14 14.47
CA SER A 326 -3.12 2.48 15.03
C SER A 326 -3.42 3.97 14.88
N THR A 327 -2.38 4.80 14.80
CA THR A 327 -2.45 6.26 14.89
C THR A 327 -1.76 6.99 13.73
N HIS A 328 -0.62 6.48 13.27
CA HIS A 328 0.20 7.10 12.23
C HIS A 328 0.15 6.28 10.94
N ARG A 329 0.29 6.93 9.79
CA ARG A 329 0.32 6.31 8.47
C ARG A 329 1.25 7.07 7.54
N THR A 330 1.94 6.35 6.67
CA THR A 330 2.52 6.92 5.46
C THR A 330 1.44 7.06 4.38
N LYS A 331 1.73 7.84 3.34
CA LYS A 331 0.75 8.24 2.32
C LYS A 331 0.05 7.07 1.64
N ASP A 332 0.74 5.95 1.45
CA ASP A 332 0.26 4.74 0.80
C ASP A 332 -0.78 3.95 1.62
N ILE A 333 -0.84 4.14 2.94
CA ILE A 333 -1.78 3.48 3.86
C ILE A 333 -2.64 4.48 4.62
N MET A 334 -2.75 5.70 4.09
CA MET A 334 -3.41 6.82 4.76
C MET A 334 -4.93 6.61 4.82
N ASP A 335 -5.53 6.95 5.96
CA ASP A 335 -6.98 6.87 6.18
C ASP A 335 -7.47 8.07 7.00
N THR A 336 -8.77 8.35 6.93
CA THR A 336 -9.44 9.46 7.61
C THR A 336 -9.24 9.35 9.13
N GLY A 337 -8.81 10.44 9.76
CA GLY A 337 -8.60 10.49 11.21
C GLY A 337 -7.27 9.89 11.69
N LYS A 338 -6.40 9.44 10.78
CA LYS A 338 -5.02 9.05 11.09
C LYS A 338 -4.05 10.21 10.85
N ILE A 339 -2.88 10.16 11.49
CA ILE A 339 -1.82 11.17 11.38
C ILE A 339 -0.87 10.77 10.25
N GLU A 340 -0.78 11.60 9.21
CA GLU A 340 0.22 11.41 8.16
C GLU A 340 1.63 11.63 8.75
N THR A 341 2.52 10.67 8.51
CA THR A 341 3.92 10.73 8.89
C THR A 341 4.82 10.43 7.70
N GLY A 342 5.96 11.14 7.63
CA GLY A 342 7.07 10.77 6.77
C GLY A 342 8.08 9.87 7.47
N ILE A 343 9.20 9.58 6.79
CA ILE A 343 10.31 8.72 7.24
C ILE A 343 11.30 9.47 8.16
N LEU A 344 11.53 10.74 7.87
CA LEU A 344 12.47 11.64 8.52
C LEU A 344 11.66 12.57 9.42
N SER A 345 11.97 12.55 10.70
CA SER A 345 11.61 13.65 11.59
C SER A 345 12.23 14.91 11.01
N LYS A 346 11.40 15.84 10.50
CA LYS A 346 11.89 17.20 10.26
C LYS A 346 12.51 17.67 11.57
N PRO A 347 13.78 18.12 11.60
CA PRO A 347 14.27 18.80 12.77
C PRO A 347 13.28 19.94 13.04
N ARG A 348 12.79 20.06 14.27
CA ARG A 348 12.14 21.29 14.72
C ARG A 348 13.19 22.39 14.62
N THR A 349 13.29 23.03 13.46
CA THR A 349 14.15 24.18 13.27
C THR A 349 13.48 25.33 14.01
N GLY A 350 14.03 25.63 15.19
CA GLY A 350 13.81 26.89 15.87
C GLY A 350 14.13 28.02 14.90
N ARG A 351 13.22 28.99 14.84
CA ARG A 351 13.36 30.20 14.03
C ARG A 351 14.60 30.97 14.51
N PRO A 352 15.62 31.26 13.68
CA PRO A 352 16.71 32.15 14.08
C PRO A 352 16.24 33.61 14.09
N PRO A 353 16.88 34.50 14.88
CA PRO A 353 16.45 35.89 15.01
C PRO A 353 16.79 36.69 13.75
N SER A 354 15.83 37.49 13.29
CA SER A 354 15.99 38.38 12.14
C SER A 354 16.95 39.54 12.44
N ARG A 355 18.02 39.67 11.64
CA ARG A 355 18.80 40.91 11.54
C ARG A 355 18.22 41.80 10.45
N LYS A 356 17.97 43.07 10.80
CA LYS A 356 17.46 44.15 9.94
C LYS A 356 18.61 44.85 9.21
N SER A 357 18.43 45.05 7.90
CA SER A 357 18.91 46.17 7.05
C SER A 357 18.08 46.06 5.76
N GLY A 358 17.08 46.89 5.42
CA GLY A 358 17.10 48.35 5.26
C GLY A 358 17.80 48.72 3.95
N GLY A 359 17.18 49.08 2.81
CA GLY A 359 15.77 49.18 2.41
C GLY A 359 15.66 49.60 0.93
N SER A 360 14.47 49.42 0.33
CA SER A 360 13.76 50.28 -0.65
C SER A 360 12.66 49.40 -1.30
N ASP A 361 11.44 49.42 -0.79
CA ASP A 361 10.33 50.37 -0.99
C ASP A 361 9.50 50.08 -2.26
N ARG A 362 8.18 50.13 -2.07
CA ARG A 362 7.05 49.76 -2.97
C ARG A 362 6.72 48.25 -2.97
N ASP A 363 5.56 47.76 -2.54
CA ASP A 363 4.25 48.41 -2.48
C ASP A 363 3.40 47.96 -1.29
N ARG A 364 2.51 48.88 -0.91
CA ARG A 364 1.87 49.01 0.40
C ARG A 364 0.47 48.38 0.43
N ARG A 365 0.10 47.95 1.65
CA ARG A 365 -1.26 47.85 2.24
C ARG A 365 -2.03 46.57 1.87
N GLY A 366 -2.52 45.74 2.79
CA GLY A 366 -2.63 45.81 4.26
C GLY A 366 -3.90 45.07 4.70
N LYS A 367 -3.80 44.24 5.77
CA LYS A 367 -4.85 43.74 6.71
C LYS A 367 -6.18 43.22 6.10
N LYS A 368 -6.80 42.11 6.48
CA LYS A 368 -6.77 41.13 7.60
C LYS A 368 -7.73 39.98 7.15
N PRO A 369 -7.74 38.81 7.82
CA PRO A 369 -8.36 37.60 7.28
C PRO A 369 -9.89 37.68 7.28
N GLN A 370 -10.52 37.28 6.16
CA GLN A 370 -11.96 37.06 6.12
C GLN A 370 -12.23 35.56 5.92
N GLN A 371 -13.03 35.03 6.84
CA GLN A 371 -13.31 33.62 7.11
C GLN A 371 -13.78 32.84 5.88
N SER A 372 -13.36 31.58 5.80
CA SER A 372 -13.88 30.55 4.89
C SER A 372 -15.40 30.41 5.02
N VAL A 373 -16.13 30.47 3.91
CA VAL A 373 -17.59 30.20 3.87
C VAL A 373 -17.83 28.91 3.09
N ALA A 374 -18.42 27.91 3.74
CA ALA A 374 -18.75 26.59 3.19
C ALA A 374 -19.91 26.65 2.14
N PRO A 375 -20.16 25.57 1.37
CA PRO A 375 -21.06 25.60 0.22
C PRO A 375 -22.54 25.76 0.63
N LYS A 376 -23.33 26.34 -0.28
CA LYS A 376 -24.74 26.71 -0.04
C LYS A 376 -25.70 25.59 -0.45
N LEU A 377 -26.77 25.44 0.32
CA LEU A 377 -27.93 24.58 0.02
C LEU A 377 -28.64 25.02 -1.27
N SER A 378 -29.00 24.06 -2.14
CA SER A 378 -29.85 24.29 -3.32
C SER A 378 -31.30 24.61 -2.92
N ALA A 379 -32.14 25.06 -3.86
CA ALA A 379 -33.56 25.28 -3.60
C ALA A 379 -34.28 23.98 -3.19
N ASP A 380 -33.93 22.87 -3.83
CA ASP A 380 -34.44 21.53 -3.51
C ASP A 380 -33.95 21.06 -2.14
N ASP A 381 -32.70 21.36 -1.76
CA ASP A 381 -32.19 21.03 -0.43
C ASP A 381 -32.87 21.84 0.66
N LYS A 382 -33.18 23.11 0.39
CA LYS A 382 -33.93 23.96 1.33
C LYS A 382 -35.36 23.46 1.51
N LEU A 383 -36.01 23.06 0.41
CA LEU A 383 -37.36 22.50 0.47
C LEU A 383 -37.35 21.16 1.21
N PHE A 384 -36.39 20.29 0.91
CA PHE A 384 -36.18 19.01 1.58
C PHE A 384 -35.91 19.18 3.08
N LEU A 385 -34.99 20.08 3.46
CA LEU A 385 -34.67 20.35 4.86
C LEU A 385 -35.83 21.02 5.60
N SER A 386 -36.63 21.85 4.92
CA SER A 386 -37.83 22.44 5.50
C SER A 386 -38.89 21.37 5.79
N ASP A 387 -39.15 20.46 4.85
CA ASP A 387 -40.07 19.34 5.04
C ASP A 387 -39.59 18.39 6.15
N LEU A 388 -38.30 18.05 6.13
CA LEU A 388 -37.69 17.21 7.15
C LEU A 388 -37.72 17.87 8.53
N HIS A 389 -37.49 19.18 8.62
CA HIS A 389 -37.60 19.93 9.87
C HIS A 389 -39.00 19.83 10.45
N ALA A 390 -40.05 20.03 9.64
CA ALA A 390 -41.43 19.89 10.08
C ALA A 390 -41.71 18.47 10.59
N LYS A 391 -41.23 17.44 9.89
CA LYS A 391 -41.32 16.03 10.31
C LYS A 391 -40.62 15.77 11.65
N LEU A 392 -39.40 16.28 11.84
CA LEU A 392 -38.65 16.11 13.10
C LEU A 392 -39.25 16.92 14.26
N THR A 393 -39.85 18.07 14.00
CA THR A 393 -40.58 18.84 15.02
C THR A 393 -41.83 18.10 15.47
N ALA A 394 -42.65 17.60 14.53
CA ALA A 394 -43.81 16.78 14.86
C ALA A 394 -43.40 15.52 15.64
N PHE A 395 -42.32 14.86 15.19
CA PHE A 395 -41.76 13.73 15.90
C PHE A 395 -41.30 14.12 17.31
N SER A 396 -40.61 15.25 17.51
CA SER A 396 -40.12 15.68 18.84
C SER A 396 -41.23 15.82 19.89
N SER A 397 -42.45 16.14 19.47
CA SER A 397 -43.63 16.32 20.34
C SER A 397 -44.54 15.08 20.44
N SER A 398 -44.20 13.98 19.76
CA SER A 398 -44.95 12.72 19.87
C SER A 398 -44.46 11.85 21.04
N ASP A 399 -45.20 10.78 21.35
CA ASP A 399 -44.78 9.77 22.33
C ASP A 399 -43.83 8.70 21.74
N GLU A 400 -43.60 8.72 20.42
CA GLU A 400 -42.76 7.74 19.72
C GLU A 400 -41.27 7.93 20.03
N THR A 401 -40.49 6.86 20.23
CA THR A 401 -39.05 6.96 20.52
C THR A 401 -38.17 6.80 19.28
N ARG A 402 -38.74 6.29 18.19
CA ARG A 402 -38.07 5.95 16.93
C ARG A 402 -38.88 6.45 15.73
N LEU A 403 -38.21 7.04 14.75
CA LEU A 403 -38.80 7.46 13.48
C LEU A 403 -38.01 6.85 12.34
N GLU A 404 -38.68 6.09 11.49
CA GLU A 404 -38.12 5.57 10.25
C GLU A 404 -38.51 6.48 9.10
N LEU A 405 -37.51 6.95 8.35
CA LEU A 405 -37.71 7.77 7.18
C LEU A 405 -37.74 6.90 5.93
N GLU A 406 -38.30 7.43 4.85
CA GLU A 406 -38.22 6.79 3.53
C GLU A 406 -36.77 6.67 3.03
N PRO A 407 -36.46 5.71 2.14
CA PRO A 407 -35.14 5.59 1.54
C PRO A 407 -34.74 6.85 0.77
N TYR A 408 -33.53 7.35 1.06
CA TYR A 408 -32.94 8.49 0.36
C TYR A 408 -31.59 8.11 -0.23
N ASN A 409 -31.13 8.83 -1.26
CA ASN A 409 -29.77 8.69 -1.76
C ASN A 409 -28.73 9.12 -0.70
N SER A 410 -27.46 8.76 -0.92
CA SER A 410 -26.40 8.99 0.07
C SER A 410 -26.21 10.45 0.49
N TYR A 411 -26.54 11.41 -0.38
CA TYR A 411 -26.41 12.84 -0.08
C TYR A 411 -27.53 13.32 0.85
N LYS A 412 -28.79 13.01 0.52
CA LYS A 412 -29.94 13.38 1.38
C LYS A 412 -29.89 12.67 2.73
N ARG A 413 -29.39 11.43 2.81
CA ARG A 413 -29.16 10.74 4.10
C ARG A 413 -28.17 11.46 5.00
N LYS A 414 -27.19 12.16 4.42
CA LYS A 414 -26.24 12.99 5.17
C LYS A 414 -26.90 14.28 5.69
N LEU A 415 -27.73 14.93 4.87
CA LEU A 415 -28.52 16.09 5.31
C LEU A 415 -29.49 15.72 6.45
N VAL A 416 -30.07 14.52 6.39
CA VAL A 416 -30.91 13.98 7.47
C VAL A 416 -30.12 13.82 8.75
N HIS A 417 -28.94 13.20 8.68
CA HIS A 417 -28.06 13.05 9.84
C HIS A 417 -27.68 14.41 10.44
N ASP A 418 -27.22 15.35 9.60
CA ASP A 418 -26.77 16.66 10.05
C ASP A 418 -27.92 17.47 10.71
N LEU A 419 -29.16 17.35 10.21
CA LEU A 419 -30.33 17.99 10.83
C LEU A 419 -30.77 17.31 12.12
N ALA A 420 -30.77 15.97 12.18
CA ALA A 420 -31.12 15.21 13.38
C ALA A 420 -30.20 15.57 14.57
N VAL A 421 -28.90 15.73 14.30
CA VAL A 421 -27.92 16.19 15.30
C VAL A 421 -28.28 17.57 15.85
N LYS A 422 -28.78 18.49 15.02
CA LYS A 422 -29.24 19.81 15.48
C LYS A 422 -30.48 19.75 16.39
N PHE A 423 -31.33 18.73 16.21
CA PHE A 423 -32.46 18.45 17.12
C PHE A 423 -32.02 17.75 18.42
N GLY A 424 -30.73 17.41 18.56
CA GLY A 424 -30.24 16.59 19.67
C GLY A 424 -30.65 15.12 19.57
N MET A 425 -31.04 14.65 18.39
CA MET A 425 -31.44 13.26 18.14
C MET A 425 -30.27 12.43 17.60
N GLU A 426 -30.33 11.13 17.81
CA GLU A 426 -29.40 10.18 17.17
C GLU A 426 -29.94 9.76 15.80
N SER A 427 -29.03 9.42 14.89
CA SER A 427 -29.34 9.03 13.52
C SER A 427 -28.48 7.86 13.09
N ALA A 428 -29.12 6.80 12.59
CA ALA A 428 -28.49 5.64 11.97
C ALA A 428 -29.00 5.46 10.53
N SER A 429 -28.33 4.63 9.74
CA SER A 429 -28.84 4.18 8.44
C SER A 429 -28.96 2.66 8.45
N GLU A 430 -30.19 2.17 8.28
CA GLU A 430 -30.53 0.75 8.28
C GLU A 430 -30.98 0.29 6.88
N GLY A 431 -30.93 -1.02 6.61
CA GLY A 431 -31.24 -1.61 5.30
C GLY A 431 -30.06 -1.73 4.33
N GLU A 432 -30.26 -2.48 3.24
CA GLU A 432 -29.26 -2.74 2.20
C GLU A 432 -29.71 -2.24 0.82
N GLY A 433 -28.75 -1.85 -0.02
CA GLY A 433 -29.04 -1.40 -1.40
C GLY A 433 -30.00 -0.20 -1.46
N ASP A 434 -31.04 -0.34 -2.27
CA ASP A 434 -32.03 0.71 -2.55
C ASP A 434 -33.07 0.89 -1.42
N GLU A 435 -33.14 -0.04 -0.47
CA GLU A 435 -34.03 0.03 0.70
C GLU A 435 -33.39 0.77 1.90
N ARG A 436 -32.14 1.24 1.73
CA ARG A 436 -31.39 1.87 2.80
C ARG A 436 -31.96 3.25 3.16
N HIS A 437 -32.38 3.39 4.41
CA HIS A 437 -33.06 4.57 4.93
C HIS A 437 -32.48 5.04 6.26
N ASN A 438 -32.87 6.23 6.72
CA ASN A 438 -32.45 6.76 8.00
C ASN A 438 -33.45 6.43 9.10
N VAL A 439 -32.92 6.05 10.25
CA VAL A 439 -33.67 5.91 11.49
C VAL A 439 -33.21 7.00 12.45
N ILE A 440 -34.16 7.72 13.02
CA ILE A 440 -33.93 8.76 14.01
C ILE A 440 -34.43 8.28 15.37
N ILE A 441 -33.60 8.42 16.40
CA ILE A 441 -33.91 8.00 17.77
C ILE A 441 -33.92 9.24 18.67
N LYS A 442 -34.99 9.41 19.46
CA LYS A 442 -35.06 10.50 20.44
C LYS A 442 -34.07 10.28 21.58
N THR A 443 -33.46 11.36 22.01
CA THR A 443 -32.62 11.37 23.22
C THR A 443 -33.28 12.23 24.31
N GLU A 444 -32.72 12.21 25.51
CA GLU A 444 -33.17 13.07 26.62
C GLU A 444 -32.93 14.58 26.37
N LYS A 445 -32.20 14.94 25.31
CA LYS A 445 -31.79 16.32 24.98
C LYS A 445 -32.47 16.89 23.74
N VAL A 446 -33.64 16.35 23.37
CA VAL A 446 -34.35 16.81 22.17
C VAL A 446 -34.77 18.27 22.32
N THR A 447 -34.40 19.10 21.34
CA THR A 447 -34.84 20.50 21.22
C THR A 447 -35.27 20.77 19.80
N VAL A 448 -36.21 21.70 19.60
CA VAL A 448 -36.62 22.15 18.26
C VAL A 448 -35.78 23.37 17.90
N PRO A 449 -34.75 23.23 17.03
CA PRO A 449 -33.90 24.35 16.67
C PRO A 449 -34.69 25.32 15.78
N ASN A 450 -34.55 26.63 15.99
CA ASN A 450 -35.13 27.61 15.05
C ASN A 450 -34.13 27.85 13.90
N ILE A 451 -34.31 27.16 12.78
CA ILE A 451 -33.37 27.19 11.63
C ILE A 451 -33.97 27.98 10.48
N ASP A 452 -33.29 29.04 10.07
CA ASP A 452 -33.67 29.85 8.90
C ASP A 452 -32.98 29.32 7.63
N TYR A 453 -33.67 28.44 6.90
CA TYR A 453 -33.18 27.86 5.65
C TYR A 453 -33.07 28.86 4.48
N SER A 454 -33.59 30.09 4.64
CA SER A 454 -33.40 31.17 3.67
C SER A 454 -32.05 31.88 3.87
N LYS A 455 -31.47 31.82 5.07
CA LYS A 455 -30.16 32.38 5.41
C LYS A 455 -29.02 31.43 5.06
N LYS A 456 -27.84 31.99 4.74
CA LYS A 456 -26.60 31.23 4.51
C LYS A 456 -26.08 30.69 5.85
N GLU A 457 -26.68 29.64 6.38
CA GLU A 457 -25.96 28.81 7.35
C GLU A 457 -24.93 27.94 6.62
N ILE A 458 -23.73 27.93 7.17
CA ILE A 458 -22.55 27.23 6.69
C ILE A 458 -22.73 25.74 7.02
N TRP A 459 -22.97 24.91 6.01
CA TRP A 459 -22.90 23.45 6.15
C TRP A 459 -21.48 23.03 5.77
N ASN A 460 -20.68 22.64 6.76
CA ASN A 460 -19.26 22.37 6.58
C ASN A 460 -19.05 21.18 5.63
N HIS A 461 -18.48 21.43 4.45
CA HIS A 461 -18.05 20.41 3.50
C HIS A 461 -16.58 20.67 3.17
N GLY A 462 -15.70 19.84 3.72
CA GLY A 462 -14.27 19.91 3.45
C GLY A 462 -13.93 19.76 1.96
N ASN A 463 -12.79 20.35 1.58
CA ASN A 463 -12.12 20.38 0.27
C ASN A 463 -12.51 19.25 -0.70
N ARG A 464 -13.30 19.56 -1.74
CA ARG A 464 -13.56 18.62 -2.84
C ARG A 464 -12.49 18.77 -3.92
N GLU A 465 -11.59 17.81 -3.97
CA GLU A 465 -10.75 17.53 -5.14
C GLU A 465 -11.58 16.74 -6.16
N TYR A 466 -11.53 17.12 -7.43
CA TYR A 466 -12.25 16.47 -8.50
C TYR A 466 -11.26 15.73 -9.41
N MET A 467 -11.56 14.47 -9.70
CA MET A 467 -10.76 13.64 -10.61
C MET A 467 -11.50 13.43 -11.92
N VAL A 468 -10.81 13.58 -13.04
CA VAL A 468 -11.32 13.28 -14.39
C VAL A 468 -10.33 12.40 -15.12
N ARG A 469 -10.84 11.46 -15.93
CA ARG A 469 -10.01 10.50 -16.67
C ARG A 469 -9.01 11.25 -17.55
N LYS A 470 -7.71 11.04 -17.32
CA LYS A 470 -6.64 11.68 -18.08
C LYS A 470 -6.71 11.26 -19.55
N THR A 471 -7.00 12.21 -20.44
CA THR A 471 -6.95 12.04 -21.90
C THR A 471 -5.76 12.84 -22.44
N ILE A 472 -5.22 12.43 -23.60
CA ILE A 472 -4.06 13.09 -24.23
C ILE A 472 -4.34 14.59 -24.49
N ASP A 473 -5.60 14.92 -24.84
CA ASP A 473 -6.02 16.28 -25.20
C ASP A 473 -6.67 17.07 -24.04
N GLY A 474 -6.63 16.52 -22.82
CA GLY A 474 -7.36 17.04 -21.66
C GLY A 474 -8.89 16.95 -21.79
N VAL A 475 -9.59 17.29 -20.70
CA VAL A 475 -11.05 17.25 -20.63
C VAL A 475 -11.58 18.65 -20.37
N ASP A 476 -12.50 19.14 -21.19
CA ASP A 476 -13.14 20.44 -21.00
C ASP A 476 -14.13 20.40 -19.84
N ILE A 477 -13.77 21.06 -18.75
CA ILE A 477 -14.55 21.18 -17.53
C ILE A 477 -15.19 22.56 -17.48
N CYS A 478 -16.48 22.60 -17.15
CA CYS A 478 -17.24 23.82 -16.92
C CYS A 478 -17.65 23.91 -15.47
N LEU A 479 -17.31 25.02 -14.83
CA LEU A 479 -17.93 25.48 -13.62
C LEU A 479 -19.13 26.36 -14.01
N ASN A 480 -20.32 25.98 -13.59
CA ASN A 480 -21.57 26.67 -13.88
C ASN A 480 -21.92 27.67 -12.77
N ALA A 481 -22.78 28.65 -13.07
CA ALA A 481 -23.16 29.73 -12.16
C ALA A 481 -23.88 29.23 -10.90
N ASP A 482 -24.47 28.05 -10.95
CA ASP A 482 -25.06 27.33 -9.83
C ASP A 482 -24.01 26.59 -8.97
N GLY A 483 -22.72 26.62 -9.36
CA GLY A 483 -21.61 25.97 -8.69
C GLY A 483 -21.39 24.51 -9.09
N SER A 484 -22.21 23.96 -9.98
CA SER A 484 -21.99 22.62 -10.51
C SER A 484 -20.77 22.57 -11.41
N VAL A 485 -20.11 21.41 -11.44
CA VAL A 485 -19.01 21.14 -12.36
C VAL A 485 -19.43 20.05 -13.34
N THR A 486 -19.41 20.37 -14.63
CA THR A 486 -19.87 19.47 -15.70
C THR A 486 -18.82 19.35 -16.80
N LEU A 487 -18.89 18.27 -17.58
CA LEU A 487 -18.18 18.17 -18.85
C LEU A 487 -18.84 19.11 -19.87
N TYR A 488 -18.03 19.80 -20.68
CA TYR A 488 -18.57 20.63 -21.75
C TYR A 488 -19.11 19.75 -22.89
N SER A 489 -20.43 19.74 -23.08
CA SER A 489 -21.12 18.94 -24.12
C SER A 489 -21.60 19.76 -25.32
N GLY A 490 -21.17 21.03 -25.45
CA GLY A 490 -21.52 21.89 -26.58
C GLY A 490 -22.86 22.64 -26.48
N GLN A 491 -23.71 22.33 -25.49
CA GLN A 491 -24.92 23.12 -25.17
C GLN A 491 -25.05 23.30 -23.64
N PRO A 492 -25.03 24.52 -23.08
CA PRO A 492 -25.11 24.70 -21.64
C PRO A 492 -26.56 24.60 -21.15
N ALA A 493 -26.85 23.68 -20.23
CA ALA A 493 -28.10 23.69 -19.45
C ALA A 493 -28.14 24.84 -18.41
N ALA A 494 -27.00 25.47 -18.11
CA ALA A 494 -26.85 26.57 -17.17
C ALA A 494 -25.73 27.55 -17.62
N LYS A 495 -25.73 28.79 -17.10
CA LYS A 495 -24.72 29.81 -17.43
C LYS A 495 -23.34 29.40 -16.91
N ILE A 496 -22.34 29.26 -17.79
CA ILE A 496 -20.97 28.89 -17.44
C ILE A 496 -20.22 30.10 -16.85
N ILE A 497 -19.58 29.93 -15.69
CA ILE A 497 -18.78 30.98 -15.02
C ILE A 497 -17.28 30.81 -15.22
N HIS A 498 -16.80 29.58 -15.43
CA HIS A 498 -15.42 29.32 -15.79
C HIS A 498 -15.33 28.01 -16.57
N ARG A 499 -14.64 28.01 -17.70
CA ARG A 499 -14.36 26.81 -18.48
C ARG A 499 -12.86 26.63 -18.56
N LYS A 500 -12.40 25.39 -18.34
CA LYS A 500 -11.00 25.04 -18.44
C LYS A 500 -10.82 23.62 -18.92
N LYS A 501 -9.86 23.45 -19.82
CA LYS A 501 -9.39 22.15 -20.25
C LYS A 501 -8.39 21.61 -19.21
N VAL A 502 -8.80 20.59 -18.47
CA VAL A 502 -8.02 19.94 -17.43
C VAL A 502 -7.18 18.82 -18.03
N THR A 503 -5.87 18.87 -17.83
CA THR A 503 -4.88 17.96 -18.45
C THR A 503 -4.16 17.06 -17.44
N THR A 504 -4.08 17.49 -16.19
CA THR A 504 -3.45 16.76 -15.08
C THR A 504 -4.32 15.62 -14.53
N GLY A 505 -5.62 15.62 -14.85
CA GLY A 505 -6.60 14.62 -14.36
C GLY A 505 -7.15 14.91 -12.96
N ALA A 506 -6.63 15.94 -12.30
CA ALA A 506 -7.08 16.41 -10.99
C ALA A 506 -7.28 17.93 -11.04
N PHE A 507 -8.46 18.40 -10.65
CA PHE A 507 -8.73 19.84 -10.54
C PHE A 507 -9.48 20.16 -9.24
N LYS A 508 -9.34 21.40 -8.78
CA LYS A 508 -10.11 22.00 -7.68
C LYS A 508 -10.89 23.18 -8.23
N VAL A 509 -11.97 23.52 -7.54
CA VAL A 509 -12.63 24.80 -7.76
C VAL A 509 -12.16 25.76 -6.66
N ILE A 510 -11.29 26.70 -7.03
CA ILE A 510 -10.70 27.68 -6.11
C ILE A 510 -11.09 29.06 -6.62
N ASN A 511 -11.74 29.87 -5.76
CA ASN A 511 -12.19 31.22 -6.10
C ASN A 511 -13.00 31.30 -7.42
N SER A 512 -13.93 30.36 -7.61
CA SER A 512 -14.76 30.25 -8.82
C SER A 512 -13.97 30.05 -10.13
N LYS A 513 -12.75 29.47 -10.03
CA LYS A 513 -11.97 29.01 -11.16
C LYS A 513 -11.63 27.54 -11.00
N ILE A 514 -11.45 26.88 -12.13
CA ILE A 514 -10.94 25.51 -12.19
C ILE A 514 -9.41 25.65 -12.15
N VAL A 515 -8.80 25.05 -11.14
CA VAL A 515 -7.35 25.11 -10.90
C VAL A 515 -6.84 23.68 -10.88
N GLU A 516 -5.83 23.39 -11.69
CA GLU A 516 -5.21 22.07 -11.77
C GLU A 516 -4.08 21.90 -10.75
N PHE A 517 -3.70 20.65 -10.50
CA PHE A 517 -2.66 20.29 -9.52
C PHE A 517 -1.34 21.05 -9.69
N ASN A 518 -0.98 21.35 -10.92
CA ASN A 518 0.28 22.00 -11.28
C ASN A 518 0.22 23.53 -11.25
N GLU A 519 -0.91 24.12 -10.87
CA GLU A 519 -1.05 25.57 -10.82
C GLU A 519 -0.71 26.13 -9.44
N PRO A 520 -0.06 27.31 -9.36
CA PRO A 520 0.32 27.94 -8.09
C PRO A 520 -0.86 28.13 -7.14
N GLU A 521 -2.06 28.33 -7.67
CA GLU A 521 -3.29 28.51 -6.92
C GLU A 521 -3.82 27.20 -6.30
N TRP A 522 -3.22 26.04 -6.59
CA TRP A 522 -3.63 24.72 -6.07
C TRP A 522 -3.30 24.50 -4.59
N ALA A 523 -2.21 25.13 -4.12
CA ALA A 523 -1.53 24.85 -2.85
C ALA A 523 -2.26 25.39 -1.61
#